data_AF-A0A519HX04-F1
#
_entry.id   AF-A0A519HX04-F1
#
_cell.length_a   1.000
_cell.length_b   1.000
_cell.length_c   1.000
_cell.angle_alpha   90.00
_cell.angle_beta   90.00
_cell.angle_gamma   90.00
#
_symmetry.space_group_name_H-M   'P 1'
#
loop_
_entity.id
_entity.type
_entity.pdbx_description
1 polymer ?
#
loop_
_entity_poly.entity_id
_entity_poly.type
_entity_poly.pdbx_seq_one_letter_code
_entity_poly.pdbx_strand_id
1 'polypeptide(L)'
;MEPINALERTRDPDGVWRRRVNGVIGGAYAHLFDRFDALIFLEAIDFDVVGAWRGEQEAALRGIRLDELHAPDHARLSEFIAHFERLSRHMIAGGVRPATWIKLDRNRQPLQWPR
;
A
#
# COMPACT_ATOMS: atom_id res chain seq x y z
N MET A 1 13.21 15.84 1.16
CA MET A 1 12.84 14.44 1.46
C MET A 1 12.98 13.71 0.15
N GLU A 2 13.85 12.72 0.07
CA GLU A 2 14.22 12.11 -1.22
C GLU A 2 13.05 11.34 -1.84
N PRO A 3 12.71 11.54 -3.12
CA PRO A 3 11.64 10.81 -3.79
C PRO A 3 12.00 9.33 -3.94
N ILE A 4 11.06 8.42 -3.66
CA ILE A 4 11.31 6.97 -3.81
C ILE A 4 10.78 6.39 -5.10
N ASN A 5 9.94 7.14 -5.84
CA ASN A 5 9.35 6.67 -7.08
C ASN A 5 9.14 7.80 -8.10
N ALA A 6 8.67 7.42 -9.29
CA ALA A 6 8.47 8.34 -10.39
C ALA A 6 7.41 9.41 -10.10
N LEU A 7 6.36 9.06 -9.36
CA LEU A 7 5.30 9.99 -8.98
C LEU A 7 5.87 11.11 -8.11
N GLU A 8 6.55 10.77 -7.02
CA GLU A 8 7.14 11.77 -6.12
C GLU A 8 8.19 12.63 -6.84
N ARG A 9 9.05 12.02 -7.67
CA ARG A 9 10.09 12.74 -8.40
C ARG A 9 9.53 13.76 -9.40
N THR A 10 8.45 13.42 -10.10
CA THR A 10 7.95 14.23 -11.23
C THR A 10 6.76 15.12 -10.86
N ARG A 11 5.93 14.70 -9.91
CA ARG A 11 4.69 15.39 -9.51
C ARG A 11 4.75 16.00 -8.11
N ASP A 12 5.75 15.68 -7.30
CA ASP A 12 6.00 16.31 -5.99
C ASP A 12 7.51 16.61 -5.77
N PRO A 13 8.20 17.27 -6.72
CA PRO A 13 9.65 17.49 -6.64
C PRO A 13 10.06 18.25 -5.39
N ASP A 14 9.22 19.19 -4.93
CA ASP A 14 9.45 19.94 -3.71
C ASP A 14 9.04 19.17 -2.45
N GLY A 15 8.39 18.02 -2.55
CA GLY A 15 7.93 17.19 -1.42
C GLY A 15 6.78 17.79 -0.61
N VAL A 16 6.03 18.74 -1.18
CA VAL A 16 4.92 19.45 -0.51
C VAL A 16 3.79 18.49 -0.17
N TRP A 17 3.36 17.68 -1.13
CA TRP A 17 2.30 16.69 -0.93
C TRP A 17 2.74 15.67 0.12
N ARG A 18 3.95 15.13 0.00
CA ARG A 18 4.42 14.07 0.88
C ARG A 18 4.65 14.54 2.32
N ARG A 19 5.15 15.76 2.52
CA ARG A 19 5.22 16.38 3.86
C ARG A 19 3.84 16.57 4.46
N ARG A 20 2.86 17.04 3.69
CA ARG A 20 1.47 17.19 4.16
C ARG A 20 0.89 15.84 4.61
N VAL A 21 1.01 14.80 3.79
CA VAL A 21 0.48 13.48 4.16
C VAL A 21 1.19 12.92 5.39
N ASN A 22 2.51 13.05 5.50
CA ASN A 22 3.24 12.63 6.70
C ASN A 22 2.78 13.38 7.96
N GLY A 23 2.53 14.69 7.86
CA GLY A 23 2.00 15.49 8.96
C GLY A 23 0.60 15.05 9.39
N VAL A 24 -0.28 14.73 8.45
CA VAL A 24 -1.64 14.23 8.75
C VAL A 24 -1.59 12.83 9.39
N ILE A 25 -0.73 11.95 8.88
CA ILE A 25 -0.55 10.58 9.41
C ILE A 25 0.02 10.63 10.83
N GLY A 26 1.08 11.40 11.05
CA GLY A 26 1.71 11.55 12.37
C GLY A 26 0.91 12.37 13.38
N GLY A 27 -0.18 13.02 12.95
CA GLY A 27 -1.07 13.82 13.81
C GLY A 27 -2.43 13.17 13.98
N ALA A 28 -3.44 13.66 13.26
CA ALA A 28 -4.83 13.27 13.44
C ALA A 28 -5.08 11.76 13.30
N TYR A 29 -4.37 11.08 12.39
CA TYR A 29 -4.49 9.63 12.24
C TYR A 29 -3.81 8.86 13.37
N ALA A 30 -2.66 9.32 13.87
CA ALA A 30 -2.03 8.71 15.05
C ALA A 30 -2.98 8.77 16.25
N HIS A 31 -3.57 9.94 16.52
CA HIS A 31 -4.59 10.08 17.58
C HIS A 31 -5.83 9.20 17.35
N LEU A 32 -6.26 9.03 16.10
CA LEU A 32 -7.35 8.12 15.77
C LEU A 32 -6.97 6.67 16.07
N PHE A 33 -5.75 6.25 15.70
CA PHE A 33 -5.29 4.87 15.88
C PHE A 33 -5.09 4.49 17.35
N ASP A 34 -4.69 5.44 18.19
CA ASP A 34 -4.55 5.24 19.65
C ASP A 34 -5.89 4.96 20.36
N ARG A 35 -7.03 5.16 19.69
CA ARG A 35 -8.37 4.87 20.25
C ARG A 35 -8.84 3.45 20.04
N PHE A 36 -8.15 2.66 19.21
CA PHE A 36 -8.54 1.26 19.00
C PHE A 36 -7.88 0.39 20.07
N ASP A 37 -8.67 -0.49 20.71
CA ASP A 37 -8.16 -1.46 21.68
C ASP A 37 -7.18 -2.46 21.04
N ALA A 38 -7.39 -2.76 19.75
CA ALA A 38 -6.53 -3.63 18.97
C ALA A 38 -6.56 -3.27 17.48
N LEU A 39 -5.42 -3.45 16.83
CA LEU A 39 -5.25 -3.34 15.38
C LEU A 39 -4.68 -4.65 14.84
N ILE A 40 -5.23 -5.12 13.72
CA ILE A 40 -4.69 -6.24 12.96
C ILE A 40 -4.02 -5.69 11.71
N PHE A 41 -2.76 -6.05 11.48
CA PHE A 41 -2.07 -5.70 10.25
C PHE A 41 -1.94 -6.94 9.36
N LEU A 42 -2.54 -6.85 8.18
CA LEU A 42 -2.39 -7.84 7.11
C LEU A 42 -1.16 -7.44 6.27
N GLU A 43 -0.03 -8.08 6.56
CA GLU A 43 1.26 -7.76 5.95
C GLU A 43 1.39 -8.50 4.61
N ALA A 44 1.47 -7.73 3.51
CA ALA A 44 1.88 -8.26 2.22
C ALA A 44 3.38 -8.60 2.23
N ILE A 45 3.80 -9.59 1.43
CA ILE A 45 5.21 -10.03 1.33
C ILE A 45 6.13 -8.87 0.98
N ASP A 46 5.72 -8.08 -0.01
CA ASP A 46 6.42 -6.91 -0.51
C ASP A 46 5.42 -5.98 -1.21
N PHE A 47 5.92 -4.84 -1.69
CA PHE A 47 5.10 -3.87 -2.39
C PHE A 47 4.72 -4.30 -3.81
N ASP A 48 5.51 -5.17 -4.45
CA ASP A 48 5.26 -5.60 -5.83
C ASP A 48 4.02 -6.52 -5.88
N VAL A 49 3.83 -7.36 -4.86
CA VAL A 49 2.63 -8.19 -4.67
C VAL A 49 1.37 -7.34 -4.54
N VAL A 50 1.44 -6.18 -3.88
CA VAL A 50 0.30 -5.24 -3.80
C VAL A 50 -0.14 -4.79 -5.20
N GLY A 51 0.83 -4.57 -6.09
CA GLY A 51 0.54 -4.19 -7.47
C GLY A 51 -0.11 -5.31 -8.27
N ALA A 52 0.37 -6.55 -8.12
CA ALA A 52 -0.24 -7.72 -8.73
C ALA A 52 -1.69 -7.90 -8.29
N TRP A 53 -1.95 -7.82 -6.98
CA TRP A 53 -3.31 -7.92 -6.43
C TRP A 53 -4.24 -6.83 -6.93
N ARG A 54 -3.74 -5.61 -7.13
CA ARG A 54 -4.54 -4.53 -7.68
C ARG A 54 -4.90 -4.77 -9.15
N GLY A 55 -3.99 -5.37 -9.94
CA GLY A 55 -4.29 -5.83 -11.29
C GLY A 55 -5.40 -6.88 -11.32
N GLU A 56 -5.32 -7.89 -10.45
CA GLU A 56 -6.37 -8.91 -10.32
C GLU A 56 -7.73 -8.30 -9.95
N GLN A 57 -7.73 -7.32 -9.03
CA GLN A 57 -8.94 -6.61 -8.65
C GLN A 57 -9.53 -5.81 -9.82
N GLU A 58 -8.71 -5.10 -10.59
CA GLU A 58 -9.15 -4.32 -11.74
C GLU A 58 -9.75 -5.20 -12.85
N ALA A 59 -9.11 -6.34 -13.14
CA ALA A 59 -9.62 -7.31 -14.10
C ALA A 59 -10.99 -7.88 -13.64
N ALA A 60 -11.09 -8.26 -12.36
CA ALA A 60 -12.33 -8.75 -11.78
C ALA A 60 -13.47 -7.73 -11.82
N LEU A 61 -13.18 -6.45 -11.53
CA LEU A 61 -14.18 -5.35 -11.61
C LEU A 61 -14.73 -5.15 -13.02
N ARG A 62 -13.93 -5.48 -14.04
CA ARG A 62 -14.29 -5.38 -15.46
C ARG A 62 -14.87 -6.68 -16.01
N GLY A 63 -14.88 -7.76 -15.23
CA GLY A 63 -15.35 -9.08 -15.68
C GLY A 63 -14.45 -9.73 -16.74
N ILE A 64 -13.17 -9.35 -16.78
CA ILE A 64 -12.17 -9.89 -17.71
C ILE A 64 -11.08 -10.66 -16.94
N ARG A 65 -10.30 -11.45 -17.65
CA ARG A 65 -9.11 -12.10 -17.09
C ARG A 65 -7.97 -11.08 -16.93
N LEU A 66 -7.03 -11.38 -16.04
CA LEU A 66 -5.87 -10.52 -15.79
C LEU A 66 -5.00 -10.30 -17.05
N ASP A 67 -4.87 -11.31 -17.90
CA ASP A 67 -4.13 -11.27 -19.16
C ASP A 67 -4.85 -10.46 -20.26
N GLU A 68 -6.10 -10.08 -20.04
CA GLU A 68 -6.85 -9.17 -20.91
C GLU A 68 -6.64 -7.69 -20.55
N LEU A 69 -5.96 -7.38 -19.42
CA LEU A 69 -5.53 -6.00 -19.15
C LEU A 69 -4.46 -5.58 -20.15
N HIS A 70 -4.66 -4.43 -20.79
CA HIS A 70 -3.73 -3.93 -21.79
C HIS A 70 -2.67 -3.01 -21.15
N ALA A 71 -1.59 -2.74 -21.90
CA ALA A 71 -0.50 -1.89 -21.43
C ALA A 71 -0.95 -0.52 -20.84
N PRO A 72 -1.98 0.18 -21.38
CA PRO A 72 -2.49 1.39 -20.76
C PRO A 72 -3.09 1.19 -19.37
N ASP A 73 -3.70 0.03 -19.10
CA ASP A 73 -4.24 -0.30 -17.79
C ASP A 73 -3.12 -0.53 -16.79
N HIS A 74 -2.09 -1.28 -17.18
CA HIS A 74 -0.91 -1.47 -16.34
C HIS A 74 -0.21 -0.16 -15.99
N ALA A 75 -0.09 0.77 -16.94
CA ALA A 75 0.49 2.09 -16.68
C ALA A 75 -0.34 2.89 -15.67
N ARG A 76 -1.68 2.92 -15.85
CA ARG A 76 -2.59 3.59 -14.91
C ARG A 76 -2.55 2.98 -13.51
N LEU A 77 -2.52 1.64 -13.44
CA LEU A 77 -2.39 0.93 -12.18
C LEU A 77 -1.07 1.25 -11.48
N SER A 78 0.05 1.24 -12.22
CA SER A 78 1.37 1.59 -11.68
C SER A 78 1.39 3.02 -11.11
N GLU A 79 0.84 4.00 -11.85
CA GLU A 79 0.70 5.38 -11.35
C GLU A 79 -0.17 5.46 -10.10
N PHE A 80 -1.31 4.74 -10.08
CA PHE A 80 -2.19 4.69 -8.92
C PHE A 80 -1.48 4.11 -7.69
N ILE A 81 -0.86 2.94 -7.84
CA ILE A 81 -0.16 2.23 -6.76
C ILE A 81 1.00 3.08 -6.22
N ALA A 82 1.71 3.83 -7.07
CA ALA A 82 2.83 4.68 -6.65
C ALA A 82 2.47 5.71 -5.56
N HIS A 83 1.19 6.09 -5.42
CA HIS A 83 0.76 6.99 -4.34
C HIS A 83 0.86 6.34 -2.95
N PHE A 84 0.80 5.01 -2.88
CA PHE A 84 0.78 4.24 -1.65
C PHE A 84 2.17 3.71 -1.26
N GLU A 85 3.11 3.65 -2.21
CA GLU A 85 4.39 2.96 -2.05
C GLU A 85 5.16 3.33 -0.79
N ARG A 86 5.35 4.62 -0.54
CA ARG A 86 6.11 5.07 0.63
C ARG A 86 5.47 4.60 1.92
N LEU A 87 4.15 4.74 2.01
CA LEU A 87 3.42 4.37 3.21
C LEU A 87 3.44 2.85 3.39
N SER A 88 3.15 2.08 2.35
CA SER A 88 3.18 0.61 2.40
C SER A 88 4.55 0.08 2.78
N ARG A 89 5.63 0.58 2.15
CA ARG A 89 7.01 0.18 2.51
C ARG A 89 7.35 0.55 3.95
N HIS A 90 6.92 1.74 4.41
CA HIS A 90 7.11 2.14 5.80
C HIS A 90 6.37 1.22 6.78
N MET A 91 5.12 0.84 6.49
CA MET A 91 4.34 -0.09 7.31
C MET A 91 4.99 -1.47 7.38
N ILE A 92 5.42 -2.02 6.24
CA ILE A 92 6.13 -3.31 6.16
C ILE A 92 7.46 -3.26 6.94
N ALA A 93 8.17 -2.13 6.90
CA ALA A 93 9.42 -1.93 7.65
C ALA A 93 9.24 -1.69 9.17
N GLY A 94 8.03 -1.90 9.72
CA GLY A 94 7.76 -1.75 11.15
C GLY A 94 7.20 -0.39 11.56
N GLY A 95 6.74 0.43 10.60
CA GLY A 95 6.08 1.72 10.85
C GLY A 95 4.66 1.62 11.44
N VAL A 96 4.22 0.42 11.82
CA VAL A 96 2.91 0.15 12.44
C VAL A 96 3.10 -0.57 13.76
N ARG A 97 2.15 -0.38 14.69
CA ARG A 97 2.12 -1.05 16.00
C ARG A 97 0.80 -1.81 16.19
N PRO A 98 0.54 -2.86 15.39
CA PRO A 98 -0.66 -3.67 15.53
C PRO A 98 -0.54 -4.60 16.74
N ALA A 99 -1.68 -4.98 17.32
CA ALA A 99 -1.77 -6.05 18.31
C ALA A 99 -1.51 -7.42 17.66
N THR A 100 -1.78 -7.56 16.37
CA THR A 100 -1.62 -8.83 15.65
C THR A 100 -1.09 -8.62 14.24
N TRP A 101 -0.08 -9.40 13.88
CA TRP A 101 0.50 -9.47 12.54
C TRP A 101 0.01 -10.74 11.84
N ILE A 102 -0.54 -10.59 10.64
CA ILE A 102 -0.89 -11.71 9.78
C ILE A 102 -0.16 -11.52 8.45
N LYS A 103 0.89 -12.32 8.24
CA LYS A 103 1.63 -12.33 6.98
C LYS A 103 0.84 -13.09 5.93
N LEU A 104 0.65 -12.49 4.78
CA LEU A 104 -0.07 -13.08 3.66
C LEU A 104 0.91 -13.65 2.63
N ASP A 105 0.56 -14.80 2.04
CA ASP A 105 1.20 -15.33 0.85
C ASP A 105 0.72 -14.60 -0.42
N ARG A 106 1.24 -14.96 -1.59
CA ARG A 106 0.84 -14.36 -2.88
C ARG A 106 -0.63 -14.56 -3.23
N ASN A 107 -1.29 -15.57 -2.66
CA ASN A 107 -2.70 -15.91 -2.86
C ASN A 107 -3.61 -15.28 -1.79
N ARG A 108 -3.10 -14.32 -1.02
CA ARG A 108 -3.80 -13.63 0.08
C ARG A 108 -4.18 -14.58 1.22
N GLN A 109 -3.50 -15.72 1.34
CA GLN A 109 -3.70 -16.66 2.43
C GLN A 109 -2.74 -16.35 3.58
N PRO A 110 -3.19 -16.42 4.84
CA PRO A 110 -2.29 -16.33 5.99
C PRO A 110 -1.21 -17.41 5.93
N LEU A 111 0.06 -17.02 6.05
CA LEU A 111 1.17 -17.97 6.20
C LEU A 111 1.04 -18.78 7.49
N GLN A 112 0.56 -18.12 8.55
CA GLN A 112 0.27 -18.70 9.86
C GLN A 112 -0.89 -17.91 10.49
N TRP A 113 -1.79 -18.60 11.19
CA TRP A 113 -2.81 -17.93 11.99
C TRP A 113 -2.22 -17.56 13.37
N PRO A 114 -2.49 -16.36 13.89
CA PRO A 114 -2.15 -16.02 15.27
C PRO A 114 -2.80 -17.04 16.22
N ARG A 115 -2.04 -17.51 17.22
CA ARG A 115 -2.57 -18.39 18.27
C ARG A 115 -3.44 -17.62 19.25
#